data_AF-A0A936J6F3-F1
#
_entry.id   AF-A0A936J6F3-F1
#
_cell.length_a   1.000
_cell.length_b   1.000
_cell.length_c   1.000
_cell.angle_alpha   90.00
_cell.angle_beta   90.00
_cell.angle_gamma   90.00
#
_symmetry.space_group_name_H-M   'P 1'
#
loop_
_entity.id
_entity.type
_entity.pdbx_description
1 polymer ?
#
loop_
_entity_poly.entity_id
_entity_poly.type
_entity_poly.pdbx_seq_one_letter_code
_entity_poly.pdbx_strand_id
1 'polypeptide(L)'
;MTKSEFREDGKSQRAVIKGLTDTGEAANNIMKLAPGLWQSNPDAWQHLVDVYAMRIRLTHTYHRTNPNIVFETVLNDLPALESQSGRTS
;
A
#
# COMPACT_ATOMS: atom_id res chain seq x y z
N MET A 1 7.58 -18.95 3.91
CA MET A 1 6.13 -18.69 3.89
C MET A 1 5.65 -18.73 2.44
N THR A 2 4.87 -19.74 2.09
CA THR A 2 4.20 -19.88 0.79
C THR A 2 2.87 -19.10 0.77
N LYS A 3 2.26 -18.91 -0.40
CA LYS A 3 0.92 -18.30 -0.54
C LYS A 3 -0.14 -19.02 0.30
N SER A 4 -0.03 -20.35 0.41
CA SER A 4 -0.96 -21.15 1.22
C SER A 4 -0.74 -20.93 2.71
N GLU A 5 0.51 -20.92 3.15
CA GLU A 5 0.86 -20.67 4.56
C GLU A 5 0.42 -19.27 5.01
N PHE A 6 0.57 -18.25 4.17
CA PHE A 6 0.07 -16.91 4.48
C PHE A 6 -1.45 -16.85 4.59
N ARG A 7 -2.18 -17.62 3.76
CA ARG A 7 -3.66 -17.69 3.80
C ARG A 7 -4.21 -18.35 5.05
N GLU A 8 -3.46 -19.27 5.63
CA GLU A 8 -3.85 -19.95 6.88
C GLU A 8 -3.36 -19.19 8.12
N ASP A 9 -2.30 -18.40 8.00
CA ASP A 9 -1.82 -17.53 9.08
C ASP A 9 -2.59 -16.20 9.17
N GLY A 10 -3.73 -16.26 9.86
CA GLY A 10 -4.53 -15.08 10.16
C GLY A 10 -3.83 -14.02 11.02
N LYS A 11 -2.77 -14.35 11.75
CA LYS A 11 -1.97 -13.37 12.51
C LYS A 11 -1.12 -12.53 11.56
N SER A 12 -0.41 -13.19 10.65
CA SER A 12 0.39 -12.51 9.63
C SER A 12 -0.47 -11.66 8.70
N GLN A 13 -1.64 -12.16 8.29
CA GLN A 13 -2.60 -11.36 7.51
C GLN A 13 -3.00 -10.07 8.23
N ARG A 14 -3.44 -10.18 9.50
CA ARG A 14 -3.84 -9.00 10.29
C ARG A 14 -2.69 -8.01 10.47
N ALA A 15 -1.47 -8.48 10.70
CA ALA A 15 -0.30 -7.63 10.86
C ALA A 15 0.02 -6.86 9.57
N VAL A 16 0.02 -7.54 8.42
CA VAL A 16 0.26 -6.92 7.11
C VAL A 16 -0.82 -5.90 6.77
N ILE A 17 -2.10 -6.24 6.97
CA ILE A 17 -3.22 -5.34 6.71
C ILE A 17 -3.15 -4.09 7.58
N LYS A 18 -2.84 -4.26 8.87
CA LYS A 18 -2.67 -3.13 9.77
C LYS A 18 -1.54 -2.23 9.30
N GLY A 19 -0.38 -2.79 8.96
CA GLY A 19 0.76 -2.01 8.47
C GLY A 19 0.45 -1.22 7.19
N LEU A 20 -0.26 -1.83 6.24
CA LEU A 20 -0.68 -1.15 5.00
C LEU A 20 -1.74 -0.07 5.27
N THR A 21 -2.64 -0.30 6.23
CA THR A 21 -3.64 0.68 6.64
C THR A 21 -2.99 1.89 7.31
N ASP A 22 -2.10 1.65 8.28
CA ASP A 22 -1.39 2.69 9.01
C ASP A 22 -0.53 3.54 8.05
N THR A 23 0.17 2.89 7.11
CA THR A 23 1.00 3.57 6.10
C THR A 23 0.15 4.43 5.15
N GLY A 24 -1.00 3.91 4.69
CA GLY A 24 -1.93 4.67 3.86
C GLY A 24 -2.54 5.88 4.58
N GLU A 25 -2.81 5.75 5.88
CA GLU A 25 -3.31 6.85 6.70
C GLU A 25 -2.23 7.92 6.94
N ALA A 26 -0.99 7.50 7.18
CA ALA A 26 0.14 8.42 7.25
C ALA A 26 0.31 9.21 5.94
N ALA A 27 0.22 8.55 4.78
CA ALA A 27 0.31 9.22 3.48
C ALA A 27 -0.82 10.26 3.29
N ASN A 28 -2.06 9.91 3.64
CA ASN A 28 -3.20 10.84 3.62
C ASN A 28 -2.97 12.06 4.52
N ASN A 29 -2.42 11.85 5.72
CA ASN A 29 -2.14 12.93 6.65
C ASN A 29 -1.05 13.87 6.10
N ILE A 30 0.01 13.33 5.49
CA ILE A 30 1.05 14.14 4.82
C ILE A 30 0.43 14.98 3.69
N MET A 31 -0.39 14.38 2.82
CA MET A 31 -1.05 15.12 1.73
C MET A 31 -1.95 16.25 2.23
N LYS A 32 -2.63 16.06 3.36
CA LYS A 32 -3.47 17.09 4.01
C LYS A 32 -2.65 18.22 4.64
N LEU A 33 -1.54 17.87 5.28
CA LEU A 33 -0.68 18.83 5.99
C LEU A 33 0.22 19.62 5.04
N ALA A 34 0.59 19.03 3.91
CA ALA A 34 1.50 19.61 2.93
C ALA A 34 0.91 19.55 1.51
N PRO A 35 -0.23 20.21 1.25
CA PRO A 35 -0.84 20.19 -0.07
C PRO A 35 0.02 20.85 -1.14
N GLY A 36 1.04 21.66 -0.79
CA GLY A 36 1.97 22.23 -1.77
C GLY A 36 2.90 21.20 -2.43
N LEU A 37 3.00 19.97 -1.89
CA LEU A 37 3.92 18.96 -2.39
C LEU A 37 3.67 18.60 -3.86
N TRP A 38 2.42 18.62 -4.34
CA TRP A 38 2.12 18.29 -5.74
C TRP A 38 2.78 19.25 -6.73
N GLN A 39 3.12 20.47 -6.31
CA GLN A 39 3.83 21.45 -7.14
C GLN A 39 5.35 21.33 -6.98
N SER A 40 5.82 21.20 -5.73
CA SER A 40 7.25 21.23 -5.42
C SER A 40 7.96 19.89 -5.67
N ASN A 41 7.24 18.78 -5.55
CA ASN A 41 7.75 17.43 -5.78
C ASN A 41 6.60 16.49 -6.22
N PRO A 42 6.20 16.54 -7.50
CA PRO A 42 5.09 15.75 -8.04
C PRO A 42 5.27 14.24 -7.89
N ASP A 43 6.51 13.74 -7.96
CA ASP A 43 6.81 12.31 -7.83
C ASP A 43 6.53 11.82 -6.41
N ALA A 44 7.02 12.56 -5.40
CA ALA A 44 6.72 12.24 -4.00
C ALA A 44 5.21 12.33 -3.71
N TRP A 45 4.51 13.28 -4.34
CA TRP A 45 3.06 13.36 -4.24
C TRP A 45 2.37 12.14 -4.85
N GLN A 46 2.80 11.69 -6.03
CA GLN A 46 2.25 10.50 -6.68
C GLN A 46 2.45 9.24 -5.81
N HIS A 47 3.62 9.10 -5.18
CA HIS A 47 3.87 7.98 -4.25
C HIS A 47 2.91 8.00 -3.06
N LEU A 48 2.65 9.17 -2.47
CA LEU A 48 1.69 9.30 -1.37
C LEU A 48 0.27 8.95 -1.82
N VAL A 49 -0.12 9.35 -3.03
CA VAL A 49 -1.41 8.99 -3.64
C VAL A 49 -1.51 7.48 -3.83
N ASP A 50 -0.48 6.82 -4.36
CA ASP A 50 -0.47 5.39 -4.61
C ASP A 50 -0.55 4.58 -3.31
N VAL A 51 0.23 4.99 -2.30
CA VAL A 51 0.21 4.40 -0.95
C VAL A 51 -1.16 4.54 -0.29
N TYR A 52 -1.80 5.71 -0.41
CA TYR A 52 -3.15 5.91 0.08
C TYR A 52 -4.19 5.05 -0.68
N ALA A 53 -4.06 4.93 -2.00
CA ALA A 53 -4.95 4.12 -2.83
C ALA A 53 -4.86 2.61 -2.50
N MET A 54 -3.66 2.10 -2.16
CA MET A 54 -3.50 0.72 -1.69
C MET A 54 -4.34 0.43 -0.45
N ARG A 55 -4.37 1.36 0.52
CA ARG A 55 -5.22 1.25 1.71
C ARG A 55 -6.69 1.14 1.35
N ILE A 56 -7.19 1.94 0.39
CA ILE A 56 -8.58 1.87 -0.08
C ILE A 56 -8.89 0.49 -0.70
N ARG A 57 -8.02 0.00 -1.59
CA ARG A 57 -8.20 -1.31 -2.24
C ARG A 57 -8.22 -2.44 -1.21
N LEU A 58 -7.32 -2.44 -0.24
CA LEU A 58 -7.27 -3.47 0.81
C LEU A 58 -8.50 -3.43 1.72
N THR A 59 -8.91 -2.24 2.15
CA THR A 59 -10.10 -2.10 3.02
C THR A 59 -11.36 -2.61 2.31
N HIS A 60 -11.52 -2.29 1.02
CA HIS A 60 -12.63 -2.78 0.21
C HIS A 60 -12.55 -4.29 -0.09
N THR A 61 -11.36 -4.80 -0.38
CA THR A 61 -11.13 -6.20 -0.74
C THR A 61 -11.22 -7.13 0.47
N TYR A 62 -10.79 -6.68 1.65
CA TYR A 62 -10.90 -7.47 2.88
C TYR A 62 -12.34 -7.53 3.39
N HIS A 63 -13.12 -6.46 3.16
CA HIS A 63 -14.56 -6.53 3.39
C HIS A 63 -15.28 -7.52 2.46
N ARG A 64 -14.65 -7.85 1.32
CA ARG A 64 -15.09 -8.88 0.37
C ARG A 64 -14.11 -10.08 0.33
N THR A 65 -13.79 -10.65 1.50
CA THR A 65 -13.44 -12.07 1.67
C THR A 65 -12.65 -12.77 0.54
N ASN A 66 -11.51 -12.24 0.06
CA ASN A 66 -10.66 -13.00 -0.86
C ASN A 66 -9.15 -12.77 -0.63
N PRO A 67 -8.49 -13.66 0.13
CA PRO A 67 -7.05 -13.66 0.37
C PRO A 67 -6.19 -13.75 -0.91
N ASN A 68 -6.74 -14.18 -2.04
CA ASN A 68 -6.00 -14.24 -3.31
C ASN A 68 -5.64 -12.86 -3.84
N ILE A 69 -6.54 -11.89 -3.69
CA ILE A 69 -6.33 -10.53 -4.22
C ILE A 69 -5.23 -9.82 -3.42
N VAL A 70 -5.16 -10.04 -2.10
CA VAL A 70 -4.10 -9.48 -1.25
C VAL A 70 -2.71 -9.94 -1.72
N PHE A 71 -2.56 -11.23 -2.02
CA PHE A 71 -1.30 -11.77 -2.47
C PHE A 71 -0.91 -11.29 -3.88
N GLU A 72 -1.88 -11.10 -4.77
CA GLU A 72 -1.64 -10.55 -6.11
C GLU A 72 -1.20 -9.08 -6.06
N THR A 73 -1.83 -8.26 -5.21
CA THR A 73 -1.39 -6.87 -4.98
C THR A 73 0.03 -6.81 -4.43
N VAL A 74 0.40 -7.68 -3.48
CA VAL A 74 1.77 -7.69 -2.93
C VAL A 74 2.81 -8.12 -3.97
N LEU A 75 2.52 -9.12 -4.81
CA LEU A 75 3.49 -9.56 -5.82
C LEU A 75 3.62 -8.60 -7.00
N ASN A 76 2.53 -7.96 -7.42
CA ASN A 76 2.52 -7.18 -8.65
C ASN A 76 2.76 -5.69 -8.40
N ASP A 77 2.21 -5.12 -7.33
CA ASP A 77 2.21 -3.67 -7.12
C ASP A 77 3.38 -3.23 -6.24
N LEU A 78 3.83 -4.07 -5.31
CA LEU A 78 4.94 -3.75 -4.40
C LEU A 78 6.29 -3.58 -5.13
N PRO A 79 6.68 -4.43 -6.10
CA PRO A 79 7.91 -4.23 -6.88
C PRO A 79 7.85 -2.99 -7.76
N ALA A 80 6.65 -2.61 -8.23
CA ALA A 80 6.46 -1.39 -9.01
C ALA A 80 6.66 -0.14 -8.14
N LEU A 81 6.28 -0.18 -6.87
CA LEU A 81 6.55 0.87 -5.88
C LEU A 81 8.04 0.97 -5.49
N GLU A 82 8.72 -0.16 -5.34
CA GLU A 82 10.18 -0.23 -5.11
C GLU A 82 10.96 0.38 -6.28
N SER A 83 10.61 0.00 -7.52
CA SER A 83 11.24 0.51 -8.74
C SER A 83 11.09 2.03 -8.89
N GLN A 84 9.97 2.58 -8.42
CA GLN A 84 9.72 4.02 -8.41
C GLN A 84 10.44 4.76 -7.28
N SER A 85 10.94 4.06 -6.26
CA SER A 85 11.75 4.63 -5.18
C SER A 85 13.25 4.61 -5.49
N GLY A 86 13.68 3.84 -6.52
CA GLY A 86 15.08 3.67 -6.92
C GLY A 86 15.57 4.52 -8.10
N ARG A 87 14.73 5.39 -8.70
CA ARG A 87 15.17 6.33 -9.75
C ARG A 87 15.64 7.65 -9.14
N THR A 88 16.86 7.65 -8.64
CA THR A 88 17.69 8.86 -8.52
C THR A 88 18.93 8.66 -9.37
N SER A 89 18.88 9.15 -10.60
CA SER A 89 20.04 9.49 -11.44
C SER A 89 19.79 10.85 -12.07
#